data_AF-B6ZDE5-F1
#
_entry.id   AF-B6ZDE5-F1
#
_cell.length_a   1.000
_cell.length_b   1.000
_cell.length_c   1.000
_cell.angle_alpha   90.00
_cell.angle_beta   90.00
_cell.angle_gamma   90.00
#
_symmetry.space_group_name_H-M   'P 1'
#
loop_
_entity.id
_entity.type
_entity.pdbx_description
1 polymer ?
#
loop_
_entity_poly.entity_id
_entity_poly.type
_entity_poly.pdbx_seq_one_letter_code
_entity_poly.pdbx_strand_id
1 'polypeptide(L)'
;MGVKKKKEMQVAALTICHQDLETLKSFADVEGKNLASLLLHCVQLTDGVSQIHYIKQIVPLLEKADKNGMCDPTIQSCLDILAGIYLSLSLKNPLKKVLASSLNSLPDFFLPEAMHRFTSRLQEELNTTDLYSYRKVTDNISSCMENFNLGRASVNNLLKNVLHFLQKSLIEILEENRKCAGNHIIQTQLMNDLLVGIRVSMMLVQKVQDFQGNLWKTSDSPIWQNMCGLLSIFTKVLSDDDLLQTVQSTSGLAIILFIKTMFHPSEKIPHLCAASFSGLHQCPRVVYEQLQEPLLW
;
A
#
# COMPACT_ATOMS: atom_id res chain seq x y z
N MET A 1 -31.38 24.17 -21.78
CA MET A 1 -30.15 24.27 -20.96
C MET A 1 -30.25 23.27 -19.82
N GLY A 2 -29.51 22.15 -19.88
CA GLY A 2 -29.56 21.12 -18.85
C GLY A 2 -28.73 21.54 -17.64
N VAL A 3 -29.39 21.81 -16.51
CA VAL A 3 -28.72 22.07 -15.23
C VAL A 3 -28.11 20.75 -14.76
N LYS A 4 -26.78 20.61 -14.91
CA LYS A 4 -26.02 19.52 -14.28
C LYS A 4 -26.19 19.66 -12.76
N LYS A 5 -27.00 18.79 -12.15
CA LYS A 5 -27.09 18.63 -10.70
C LYS A 5 -25.69 18.27 -10.19
N LYS A 6 -25.01 19.24 -9.56
CA LYS A 6 -23.69 19.05 -8.95
C LYS A 6 -23.91 18.06 -7.80
N LYS A 7 -23.51 16.80 -8.01
CA LYS A 7 -23.57 15.76 -6.96
C LYS A 7 -22.64 16.24 -5.86
N GLU A 8 -23.18 16.72 -4.75
CA GLU A 8 -22.39 17.08 -3.57
C GLU A 8 -21.57 15.84 -3.20
N MET A 9 -20.24 16.00 -3.27
CA MET A 9 -19.32 14.94 -2.94
C MET A 9 -19.38 14.77 -1.42
N GLN A 10 -20.19 13.83 -0.93
CA GLN A 10 -20.20 13.49 0.49
C GLN A 10 -18.82 12.97 0.87
N VAL A 11 -18.11 13.74 1.69
CA VAL A 11 -16.83 13.36 2.25
C VAL A 11 -17.12 12.64 3.57
N ALA A 12 -16.91 11.33 3.60
CA ALA A 12 -17.06 10.56 4.83
C ALA A 12 -16.09 11.10 5.89
N ALA A 13 -16.60 11.34 7.09
CA ALA A 13 -15.80 11.84 8.21
C ALA A 13 -14.73 10.81 8.62
N LEU A 14 -13.59 11.29 9.15
CA LEU A 14 -12.56 10.43 9.71
C LEU A 14 -13.02 9.82 11.04
N THR A 15 -12.47 8.66 11.35
CA THR A 15 -12.70 7.94 12.60
C THR A 15 -11.36 7.51 13.19
N ILE A 16 -11.27 7.52 14.52
CA ILE A 16 -10.11 7.03 15.27
C ILE A 16 -10.53 5.95 16.25
N CYS A 17 -9.58 5.12 16.68
CA CYS A 17 -9.85 4.11 17.70
C CYS A 17 -10.04 4.79 19.07
N HIS A 18 -10.64 4.05 20.01
CA HIS A 18 -10.91 4.58 21.34
C HIS A 18 -9.63 5.03 22.06
N GLN A 19 -8.55 4.26 21.94
CA GLN A 19 -7.27 4.57 22.57
C GLN A 19 -6.67 5.89 22.06
N ASP A 20 -6.72 6.11 20.75
CA ASP A 20 -6.25 7.36 20.12
C ASP A 20 -7.08 8.55 20.60
N LEU A 21 -8.40 8.37 20.77
CA LEU A 21 -9.29 9.42 21.26
C LEU A 21 -8.99 9.81 22.71
N GLU A 22 -8.79 8.83 23.60
CA GLU A 22 -8.43 9.11 25.00
C GLU A 22 -7.05 9.76 25.10
N THR A 23 -6.12 9.36 24.23
CA THR A 23 -4.79 9.98 24.13
C THR A 23 -4.92 11.47 23.75
N LEU A 24 -5.71 11.81 22.72
CA LEU A 24 -5.96 13.21 22.37
C LEU A 24 -6.57 14.01 23.51
N LYS A 25 -7.54 13.44 24.24
CA LYS A 25 -8.16 14.11 25.39
C LYS A 25 -7.15 14.39 26.51
N SER A 26 -6.23 13.46 26.77
CA SER A 26 -5.21 13.64 27.81
C SER A 26 -4.17 14.71 27.48
N PHE A 27 -3.91 14.93 26.19
CA PHE A 27 -2.90 15.89 25.73
C PHE A 27 -3.48 17.23 25.27
N ALA A 28 -4.81 17.34 25.13
CA ALA A 28 -5.46 18.59 24.74
C ALA A 28 -5.22 19.67 25.81
N ASP A 29 -4.68 20.81 25.37
CA ASP A 29 -4.47 21.97 26.23
C ASP A 29 -5.78 22.73 26.48
N VAL A 30 -5.87 23.37 27.65
CA VAL A 30 -7.03 24.16 28.05
C VAL A 30 -7.27 25.35 27.10
N GLU A 31 -6.22 25.87 26.48
CA GLU A 31 -6.31 26.98 25.52
C GLU A 31 -6.75 26.54 24.12
N GLY A 32 -6.75 25.23 23.84
CA GLY A 32 -7.13 24.66 22.54
C GLY A 32 -6.17 24.96 21.39
N LYS A 33 -4.90 25.31 21.69
CA LYS A 33 -3.93 25.80 20.71
C LYS A 33 -2.91 24.76 20.27
N ASN A 34 -2.78 23.65 21.01
CA ASN A 34 -1.80 22.63 20.67
C ASN A 34 -2.33 21.65 19.59
N LEU A 35 -1.45 20.81 19.06
CA LEU A 35 -1.82 19.86 18.00
C LEU A 35 -2.87 18.85 18.46
N ALA A 36 -2.79 18.39 19.71
CA ALA A 36 -3.75 17.42 20.25
C ALA A 36 -5.17 18.00 20.30
N SER A 37 -5.33 19.25 20.72
CA SER A 37 -6.60 19.98 20.71
C SER A 37 -7.15 20.17 19.30
N LEU A 38 -6.29 20.54 18.33
CA LEU A 38 -6.66 20.65 16.92
C LEU A 38 -7.20 19.32 16.38
N LEU A 39 -6.51 18.21 16.65
CA LEU A 39 -6.93 16.88 16.22
C LEU A 39 -8.18 16.41 16.95
N LEU A 40 -8.32 16.70 18.25
CA LEU A 40 -9.51 16.38 19.03
C LEU A 40 -10.75 17.07 18.49
N HIS A 41 -10.64 18.36 18.16
CA HIS A 41 -11.73 19.08 17.50
C HIS A 41 -12.03 18.51 16.11
N CYS A 42 -11.00 18.19 15.32
CA CYS A 42 -11.17 17.59 14.01
C CYS A 42 -11.97 16.26 14.07
N VAL A 43 -11.62 15.35 14.99
CA VAL A 43 -12.27 14.03 15.10
C VAL A 43 -13.69 14.11 15.65
N GLN A 44 -14.05 15.18 16.36
CA GLN A 44 -15.40 15.42 16.87
C GLN A 44 -16.37 15.94 15.81
N LEU A 45 -15.85 16.42 14.67
CA LEU A 45 -16.70 16.88 13.57
C LEU A 45 -17.35 15.70 12.84
N THR A 46 -18.61 15.88 12.45
CA THR A 46 -19.37 14.89 11.69
C THR A 46 -19.30 15.11 10.17
N ASP A 47 -18.69 16.22 9.74
CA ASP A 47 -18.57 16.61 8.34
C ASP A 47 -17.11 16.52 7.86
N GLY A 48 -16.87 15.68 6.85
CA GLY A 48 -15.54 15.50 6.28
C GLY A 48 -15.01 16.74 5.55
N VAL A 49 -15.86 17.64 5.08
CA VAL A 49 -15.40 18.90 4.45
C VAL A 49 -14.79 19.84 5.50
N SER A 50 -15.41 19.95 6.67
CA SER A 50 -14.91 20.73 7.79
C SER A 50 -13.59 20.15 8.31
N GLN A 51 -13.47 18.82 8.38
CA GLN A 51 -12.23 18.14 8.78
C GLN A 51 -11.04 18.45 7.86
N ILE A 52 -11.26 18.66 6.55
CA ILE A 52 -10.20 19.09 5.62
C ILE A 52 -9.57 20.40 6.08
N HIS A 53 -10.36 21.34 6.61
CA HIS A 53 -9.84 22.63 7.07
C HIS A 53 -8.88 22.45 8.26
N TYR A 54 -9.22 21.59 9.22
CA TYR A 54 -8.37 21.30 10.37
C TYR A 54 -7.08 20.54 9.96
N ILE A 55 -7.18 19.56 9.06
CA ILE A 55 -5.99 18.83 8.57
C ILE A 55 -4.98 19.78 7.90
N LYS A 56 -5.45 20.84 7.23
CA LYS A 56 -4.58 21.86 6.62
C LYS A 56 -3.87 22.74 7.64
N GLN A 57 -4.37 22.82 8.88
CA GLN A 57 -3.74 23.60 9.95
C GLN A 57 -2.62 22.85 10.69
N ILE A 58 -2.48 21.54 10.47
CA ILE A 58 -1.44 20.70 11.11
C ILE A 58 -0.04 21.27 10.87
N VAL A 59 0.31 21.53 9.61
CA VAL A 59 1.66 22.02 9.24
C VAL A 59 1.91 23.43 9.79
N PRO A 60 1.03 24.43 9.58
CA PRO A 60 1.21 25.76 10.17
C PRO A 60 1.35 25.78 11.70
N LEU A 61 0.72 24.83 12.40
CA LEU A 61 0.84 24.71 13.86
C LEU A 61 2.21 24.13 14.23
N LEU A 62 2.65 23.07 13.56
CA LEU A 62 3.97 22.48 13.77
C LEU A 62 5.14 23.41 13.40
N GLU A 63 4.96 24.29 12.43
CA GLU A 63 5.96 25.31 12.10
C GLU A 63 6.22 26.29 13.25
N LYS A 64 5.18 26.58 14.05
CA LYS A 64 5.24 27.47 15.21
C LYS A 64 5.65 26.77 16.50
N ALA A 65 5.69 25.44 16.49
CA ALA A 65 6.10 24.66 17.65
C ALA A 65 7.56 24.93 17.99
N ASP A 66 7.86 24.96 19.29
CA ASP A 66 9.22 25.14 19.79
C ASP A 66 10.09 23.92 19.44
N LYS A 67 11.28 24.18 18.86
CA LYS A 67 12.18 23.15 18.30
C LYS A 67 13.42 22.98 19.17
N ASN A 68 13.29 23.12 20.49
CA ASN A 68 14.35 23.07 21.50
C ASN A 68 15.03 21.68 21.66
N GLY A 69 15.40 21.03 20.55
CA GLY A 69 16.28 19.87 20.47
C GLY A 69 15.58 18.51 20.48
N MET A 70 14.45 18.35 21.20
CA MET A 70 13.67 17.11 21.21
C MET A 70 12.21 17.34 20.82
N CYS A 71 11.63 16.36 20.10
CA CYS A 71 10.22 16.38 19.75
C CYS A 71 9.37 16.17 21.00
N ASP A 72 8.50 17.14 21.32
CA ASP A 72 7.55 17.07 22.43
C ASP A 72 6.72 15.76 22.39
N PRO A 73 6.62 15.00 23.50
CA PRO A 73 5.80 13.79 23.59
C PRO A 73 4.35 13.96 23.09
N THR A 74 3.77 15.14 23.25
CA THR A 74 2.44 15.46 22.71
C THR A 74 2.43 15.39 21.18
N ILE A 75 3.44 15.98 20.53
CA ILE A 75 3.60 15.96 19.08
C ILE A 75 3.88 14.54 18.59
N GLN A 76 4.73 13.78 19.29
CA GLN A 76 4.99 12.38 18.95
C GLN A 76 3.70 11.55 18.93
N SER A 77 2.86 11.70 19.97
CA SER A 77 1.56 11.02 20.07
C SER A 77 0.60 11.47 18.96
N CYS A 78 0.59 12.76 18.63
CA CYS A 78 -0.23 13.26 17.52
C CYS A 78 0.22 12.72 16.16
N LEU A 79 1.53 12.59 15.91
CA LEU A 79 2.06 12.00 14.68
C LEU A 79 1.68 10.52 14.54
N ASP A 80 1.70 9.79 15.65
CA ASP A 80 1.23 8.40 15.71
C ASP A 80 -0.27 8.28 15.38
N ILE A 81 -1.10 9.13 15.98
CA ILE A 81 -2.54 9.18 15.70
C ILE A 81 -2.81 9.59 14.24
N LEU A 82 -2.04 10.53 13.69
CA LEU A 82 -2.16 10.92 12.27
C LEU A 82 -1.84 9.75 11.32
N ALA A 83 -0.85 8.91 11.66
CA ALA A 83 -0.60 7.69 10.92
C ALA A 83 -1.80 6.71 11.01
N GLY A 84 -2.36 6.55 12.22
CA GLY A 84 -3.57 5.75 12.44
C GLY A 84 -4.77 6.24 11.62
N ILE A 85 -5.03 7.55 11.62
CA ILE A 85 -6.08 8.18 10.79
C ILE A 85 -5.83 7.91 9.31
N TYR A 86 -4.60 8.10 8.83
CA TYR A 86 -4.28 7.87 7.43
C TYR A 86 -4.61 6.43 7.01
N LEU A 87 -4.23 5.45 7.84
CA LEU A 87 -4.43 4.02 7.57
C LEU A 87 -5.89 3.59 7.77
N SER A 88 -6.71 4.30 8.55
CA SER A 88 -8.15 4.01 8.70
C SER A 88 -8.99 4.52 7.53
N LEU A 89 -8.54 5.59 6.85
CA LEU A 89 -9.26 6.20 5.73
C LEU A 89 -9.25 5.31 4.48
N SER A 90 -10.41 5.19 3.82
CA SER A 90 -10.51 4.47 2.55
C SER A 90 -9.79 5.20 1.41
N LEU A 91 -9.31 4.46 0.41
CA LEU A 91 -8.61 5.00 -0.78
C LEU A 91 -9.41 6.10 -1.50
N LYS A 92 -10.74 6.00 -1.50
CA LYS A 92 -11.64 6.94 -2.16
C LYS A 92 -11.94 8.19 -1.34
N ASN A 93 -11.55 8.22 -0.05
CA ASN A 93 -11.82 9.35 0.82
C ASN A 93 -10.87 10.52 0.51
N PRO A 94 -11.38 11.72 0.14
CA PRO A 94 -10.58 12.91 -0.08
C PRO A 94 -9.66 13.28 1.10
N LEU A 95 -10.09 13.03 2.34
CA LEU A 95 -9.29 13.28 3.55
C LEU A 95 -7.95 12.54 3.52
N LYS A 96 -7.90 11.34 2.95
CA LYS A 96 -6.66 10.55 2.85
C LYS A 96 -5.60 11.29 2.02
N LYS A 97 -6.03 11.90 0.91
CA LYS A 97 -5.15 12.68 0.01
C LYS A 97 -4.72 14.00 0.65
N VAL A 98 -5.64 14.69 1.33
CA VAL A 98 -5.33 15.93 2.04
C VAL A 98 -4.32 15.64 3.15
N LEU A 99 -4.53 14.56 3.91
CA LEU A 99 -3.61 14.15 4.97
C LEU A 99 -2.24 13.75 4.43
N ALA A 100 -2.16 12.97 3.34
CA ALA A 100 -0.89 12.70 2.67
C ALA A 100 -0.16 13.99 2.27
N SER A 101 -0.89 14.98 1.73
CA SER A 101 -0.33 16.27 1.36
C SER A 101 0.21 17.04 2.57
N SER A 102 -0.54 17.11 3.68
CA SER A 102 -0.07 17.75 4.92
C SER A 102 1.16 17.02 5.48
N LEU A 103 1.15 15.68 5.50
CA LEU A 103 2.26 14.88 5.99
C LEU A 103 3.53 14.99 5.12
N ASN A 104 3.37 15.18 3.81
CA ASN A 104 4.50 15.46 2.90
C ASN A 104 5.13 16.83 3.13
N SER A 105 4.38 17.77 3.71
CA SER A 105 4.83 19.14 4.00
C SER A 105 5.24 19.33 5.46
N LEU A 106 5.47 18.25 6.20
CA LEU A 106 5.98 18.35 7.57
C LEU A 106 7.36 19.00 7.59
N PRO A 107 7.65 19.84 8.60
CA PRO A 107 9.00 20.36 8.81
C PRO A 107 10.01 19.22 9.03
N ASP A 108 11.23 19.37 8.48
CA ASP A 108 12.28 18.34 8.51
C ASP A 108 12.58 17.80 9.91
N PHE A 109 12.48 18.66 10.93
CA PHE A 109 12.67 18.30 12.34
C PHE A 109 11.73 17.16 12.80
N PHE A 110 10.50 17.10 12.28
CA PHE A 110 9.51 16.10 12.68
C PHE A 110 9.53 14.85 11.77
N LEU A 111 10.19 14.88 10.62
CA LEU A 111 10.17 13.79 9.65
C LEU A 111 10.70 12.45 10.21
N PRO A 112 11.83 12.39 10.96
CA PRO A 112 12.31 11.13 11.51
C PRO A 112 11.30 10.46 12.45
N GLU A 113 10.69 11.25 13.33
CA GLU A 113 9.70 10.77 14.28
C GLU A 113 8.39 10.37 13.58
N ALA A 114 7.90 11.20 12.65
CA ALA A 114 6.73 10.87 11.84
C ALA A 114 6.93 9.57 11.06
N MET A 115 8.14 9.37 10.51
CA MET A 115 8.49 8.14 9.78
C MET A 115 8.52 6.94 10.71
N HIS A 116 9.10 7.07 11.91
CA HIS A 116 9.12 6.01 12.90
C HIS A 116 7.70 5.57 13.29
N ARG A 117 6.83 6.52 13.67
CA ARG A 117 5.44 6.24 14.05
C ARG A 117 4.61 5.66 12.92
N PHE A 118 4.71 6.24 11.72
CA PHE A 118 4.01 5.72 10.55
C PHE A 118 4.44 4.29 10.21
N THR A 119 5.75 4.02 10.29
CA THR A 119 6.28 2.68 10.06
C THR A 119 5.76 1.69 11.11
N SER A 120 5.70 2.05 12.39
CA SER A 120 5.14 1.19 13.44
C SER A 120 3.66 0.85 13.18
N ARG A 121 2.82 1.85 12.91
CA ARG A 121 1.39 1.62 12.63
C ARG A 121 1.16 0.80 11.36
N LEU A 122 1.96 1.01 10.31
CA LEU A 122 1.89 0.18 9.11
C LEU A 122 2.30 -1.27 9.41
N GLN A 123 3.34 -1.47 10.23
CA GLN A 123 3.78 -2.80 10.67
C GLN A 123 2.67 -3.56 11.41
N GLU A 124 1.89 -2.87 12.25
CA GLU A 124 0.72 -3.43 12.94
C GLU A 124 -0.36 -3.89 11.96
N GLU A 125 -0.73 -3.06 10.98
CA GLU A 125 -1.70 -3.42 9.94
C GLU A 125 -1.24 -4.64 9.12
N LEU A 126 0.06 -4.73 8.78
CA LEU A 126 0.64 -5.87 8.07
C LEU A 126 0.60 -7.18 8.86
N ASN A 127 0.56 -7.10 10.20
CA ASN A 127 0.52 -8.27 11.08
C ASN A 127 -0.90 -8.84 11.25
N THR A 128 -1.91 -8.25 10.61
CA THR A 128 -3.28 -8.75 10.71
C THR A 128 -3.41 -10.20 10.24
N THR A 129 -4.27 -10.95 10.92
CA THR A 129 -4.72 -12.29 10.55
C THR A 129 -6.18 -12.32 10.13
N ASP A 130 -6.83 -11.15 10.11
CA ASP A 130 -8.22 -11.03 9.68
C ASP A 130 -8.30 -10.87 8.16
N LEU A 131 -8.87 -11.88 7.50
CA LEU A 131 -9.03 -11.94 6.05
C LEU A 131 -9.83 -10.74 5.52
N TYR A 132 -10.84 -10.28 6.26
CA TYR A 132 -11.66 -9.12 5.86
C TYR A 132 -10.88 -7.80 5.87
N SER A 133 -9.79 -7.74 6.63
CA SER A 133 -8.90 -6.58 6.69
C SER A 133 -7.86 -6.58 5.56
N TYR A 134 -7.60 -7.70 4.89
CA TYR A 134 -6.55 -7.78 3.87
C TYR A 134 -6.73 -6.80 2.73
N ARG A 135 -7.99 -6.58 2.31
CA ARG A 135 -8.28 -5.61 1.27
C ARG A 135 -7.89 -4.19 1.69
N LYS A 136 -8.24 -3.79 2.91
CA LYS A 136 -7.89 -2.48 3.47
C LYS A 136 -6.37 -2.30 3.54
N VAL A 137 -5.65 -3.30 4.04
CA VAL A 137 -4.18 -3.23 4.16
C VAL A 137 -3.53 -3.15 2.79
N THR A 138 -4.03 -3.90 1.80
CA THR A 138 -3.54 -3.86 0.41
C THR A 138 -3.78 -2.48 -0.23
N ASP A 139 -4.96 -1.90 -0.05
CA ASP A 139 -5.27 -0.54 -0.52
C ASP A 139 -4.41 0.52 0.19
N ASN A 140 -4.07 0.31 1.47
CA ASN A 140 -3.15 1.16 2.22
C ASN A 140 -1.72 1.10 1.66
N ILE A 141 -1.18 -0.09 1.38
CA ILE A 141 0.11 -0.24 0.71
C ILE A 141 0.11 0.51 -0.62
N SER A 142 -0.95 0.35 -1.43
CA SER A 142 -1.12 1.06 -2.70
C SER A 142 -1.07 2.58 -2.49
N SER A 143 -1.84 3.09 -1.54
CA SER A 143 -1.94 4.52 -1.22
C SER A 143 -0.61 5.11 -0.74
N CYS A 144 0.13 4.37 0.10
CA CYS A 144 1.44 4.76 0.59
C CYS A 144 2.44 4.98 -0.55
N MET A 145 2.33 4.20 -1.62
CA MET A 145 3.22 4.29 -2.78
C MET A 145 2.79 5.38 -3.79
N GLU A 146 1.67 6.05 -3.59
CA GLU A 146 1.10 7.05 -4.50
C GLU A 146 1.18 8.48 -3.93
N ASN A 147 2.14 9.27 -4.43
CA ASN A 147 2.31 10.69 -4.09
C ASN A 147 2.41 10.96 -2.58
N PHE A 148 2.92 10.00 -1.80
CA PHE A 148 3.11 10.12 -0.36
C PHE A 148 4.52 9.66 0.03
N ASN A 149 5.40 10.62 0.37
CA ASN A 149 6.81 10.38 0.61
C ASN A 149 7.04 9.58 1.90
N LEU A 150 6.33 9.96 2.97
CA LEU A 150 6.39 9.27 4.26
C LEU A 150 5.92 7.81 4.11
N GLY A 151 4.77 7.62 3.46
CA GLY A 151 4.24 6.28 3.18
C GLY A 151 5.19 5.42 2.35
N ARG A 152 5.78 5.98 1.29
CA ARG A 152 6.78 5.29 0.46
C ARG A 152 8.01 4.88 1.27
N ALA A 153 8.54 5.79 2.09
CA ALA A 153 9.69 5.50 2.95
C ALA A 153 9.37 4.38 3.95
N SER A 154 8.20 4.42 4.59
CA SER A 154 7.76 3.35 5.50
C SER A 154 7.56 2.00 4.81
N VAL A 155 6.95 1.97 3.62
CA VAL A 155 6.84 0.73 2.82
C VAL A 155 8.21 0.17 2.47
N ASN A 156 9.16 1.02 2.09
CA ASN A 156 10.53 0.61 1.79
C ASN A 156 11.26 0.05 3.02
N ASN A 157 11.09 0.66 4.20
CA ASN A 157 11.65 0.18 5.47
C ASN A 157 11.07 -1.19 5.86
N LEU A 158 9.81 -1.46 5.46
CA LEU A 158 9.10 -2.71 5.75
C LEU A 158 9.01 -3.65 4.56
N LEU A 159 9.83 -3.48 3.52
CA LEU A 159 9.66 -4.18 2.24
C LEU A 159 9.53 -5.69 2.41
N LYS A 160 10.36 -6.29 3.28
CA LYS A 160 10.27 -7.71 3.64
C LYS A 160 8.88 -8.08 4.17
N ASN A 161 8.38 -7.32 5.14
CA ASN A 161 7.10 -7.56 5.81
C ASN A 161 5.92 -7.32 4.85
N VAL A 162 6.02 -6.31 3.98
CA VAL A 162 5.01 -6.02 2.94
C VAL A 162 4.91 -7.17 1.94
N LEU A 163 6.05 -7.65 1.42
CA LEU A 163 6.06 -8.79 0.49
C LEU A 163 5.55 -10.07 1.14
N HIS A 164 5.92 -10.31 2.40
CA HIS A 164 5.42 -11.45 3.16
C HIS A 164 3.90 -11.38 3.36
N PHE A 165 3.37 -10.20 3.72
CA PHE A 165 1.93 -9.96 3.85
C PHE A 165 1.20 -10.19 2.52
N LEU A 166 1.71 -9.67 1.41
CA LEU A 166 1.12 -9.89 0.08
C LEU A 166 1.11 -11.38 -0.28
N GLN A 167 2.18 -12.11 -0.01
CA GLN A 167 2.25 -13.55 -0.24
C GLN A 167 1.22 -14.30 0.61
N LYS A 168 1.20 -14.04 1.92
CA LYS A 168 0.26 -14.65 2.87
C LYS A 168 -1.20 -14.39 2.49
N SER A 169 -1.55 -13.11 2.28
CA SER A 169 -2.92 -12.71 1.97
C SER A 169 -3.42 -13.31 0.67
N LEU A 170 -2.60 -13.36 -0.40
CA LEU A 170 -3.00 -14.01 -1.65
C LEU A 170 -3.24 -15.51 -1.50
N ILE A 171 -2.44 -16.21 -0.69
CA ILE A 171 -2.65 -17.64 -0.40
C ILE A 171 -3.98 -17.84 0.31
N GLU A 172 -4.22 -17.10 1.40
CA GLU A 172 -5.42 -17.26 2.22
C GLU A 172 -6.69 -16.87 1.45
N ILE A 173 -6.65 -15.81 0.64
CA ILE A 173 -7.78 -15.41 -0.21
C ILE A 173 -8.06 -16.50 -1.28
N LEU A 174 -7.03 -17.10 -1.89
CA LEU A 174 -7.20 -18.20 -2.84
C LEU A 174 -7.84 -19.43 -2.18
N GLU A 175 -7.37 -19.80 -0.99
CA GLU A 175 -7.92 -20.92 -0.23
C GLU A 175 -9.39 -20.66 0.15
N GLU A 176 -9.71 -19.46 0.61
CA GLU A 176 -11.07 -19.09 0.98
C GLU A 176 -12.01 -19.06 -0.24
N ASN A 177 -11.50 -18.61 -1.40
CA ASN A 177 -12.26 -18.61 -2.65
C ASN A 177 -12.65 -20.04 -3.09
N ARG A 178 -11.78 -21.03 -2.83
CA ARG A 178 -12.06 -22.45 -3.09
C ARG A 178 -13.08 -23.02 -2.11
N LYS A 179 -13.00 -22.67 -0.83
CA LYS A 179 -13.99 -23.10 0.18
C LYS A 179 -15.39 -22.54 -0.11
N CYS A 180 -15.45 -21.33 -0.66
CA CYS A 180 -16.69 -20.65 -1.01
C CYS A 180 -17.24 -21.04 -2.41
N ALA A 181 -16.77 -22.14 -3.01
CA ALA A 181 -17.27 -22.62 -4.29
C ALA A 181 -18.81 -22.73 -4.33
N GLY A 182 -19.43 -22.06 -5.31
CA GLY A 182 -20.88 -21.99 -5.46
C GLY A 182 -21.53 -20.75 -4.82
N ASN A 183 -20.82 -20.00 -3.97
CA ASN A 183 -21.25 -18.68 -3.52
C ASN A 183 -20.65 -17.59 -4.41
N HIS A 184 -21.32 -17.33 -5.54
CA HIS A 184 -20.81 -16.40 -6.56
C HIS A 184 -20.55 -14.98 -6.06
N ILE A 185 -21.27 -14.51 -5.03
CA ILE A 185 -21.08 -13.17 -4.48
C ILE A 185 -19.74 -13.09 -3.75
N ILE A 186 -19.50 -14.02 -2.84
CA ILE A 186 -18.25 -14.07 -2.05
C ILE A 186 -17.08 -14.38 -2.97
N GLN A 187 -17.22 -15.33 -3.90
CA GLN A 187 -16.14 -15.66 -4.84
C GLN A 187 -15.76 -14.46 -5.72
N THR A 188 -16.74 -13.72 -6.24
CA THR A 188 -16.44 -12.52 -7.04
C THR A 188 -15.69 -11.47 -6.22
N GLN A 189 -16.04 -11.30 -4.94
CA GLN A 189 -15.35 -10.38 -4.05
C GLN A 189 -13.91 -10.84 -3.77
N LEU A 190 -13.70 -12.10 -3.41
CA LEU A 190 -12.36 -12.66 -3.16
C LEU A 190 -11.48 -12.60 -4.42
N MET A 191 -12.04 -12.88 -5.60
CA MET A 191 -11.33 -12.73 -6.87
C MET A 191 -10.97 -11.27 -7.17
N ASN A 192 -11.81 -10.30 -6.79
CA ASN A 192 -11.45 -8.88 -6.88
C ASN A 192 -10.30 -8.51 -5.94
N ASP A 193 -10.30 -9.06 -4.73
CA ASP A 193 -9.26 -8.83 -3.75
C ASP A 193 -7.93 -9.46 -4.20
N LEU A 194 -7.96 -10.66 -4.80
CA LEU A 194 -6.81 -11.26 -5.48
C LEU A 194 -6.26 -10.34 -6.58
N LEU A 195 -7.13 -9.88 -7.48
CA LEU A 195 -6.74 -8.99 -8.57
C LEU A 195 -6.01 -7.76 -8.06
N VAL A 196 -6.48 -7.19 -6.96
CA VAL A 196 -5.90 -5.99 -6.37
C VAL A 196 -4.59 -6.30 -5.66
N GLY A 197 -4.50 -7.41 -4.93
CA GLY A 197 -3.24 -7.89 -4.35
C GLY A 197 -2.15 -8.12 -5.40
N ILE A 198 -2.49 -8.69 -6.56
CA ILE A 198 -1.56 -8.88 -7.69
C ILE A 198 -1.10 -7.52 -8.24
N ARG A 199 -2.03 -6.59 -8.49
CA ARG A 199 -1.69 -5.25 -9.01
C ARG A 199 -0.82 -4.45 -8.05
N VAL A 200 -1.10 -4.51 -6.75
CA VAL A 200 -0.27 -3.84 -5.73
C VAL A 200 1.11 -4.48 -5.66
N SER A 201 1.21 -5.81 -5.78
CA SER A 201 2.50 -6.51 -5.87
C SER A 201 3.32 -6.03 -7.07
N MET A 202 2.70 -5.88 -8.25
CA MET A 202 3.35 -5.33 -9.44
C MET A 202 3.83 -3.89 -9.21
N MET A 203 2.95 -3.04 -8.68
CA MET A 203 3.25 -1.63 -8.43
C MET A 203 4.40 -1.45 -7.43
N LEU A 204 4.43 -2.27 -6.38
CA LEU A 204 5.50 -2.28 -5.39
C LEU A 204 6.84 -2.58 -6.05
N VAL A 205 6.92 -3.66 -6.82
CA VAL A 205 8.16 -4.07 -7.51
C VAL A 205 8.63 -3.02 -8.52
N GLN A 206 7.71 -2.32 -9.20
CA GLN A 206 8.08 -1.23 -10.11
C GLN A 206 8.65 -0.01 -9.38
N LYS A 207 8.03 0.39 -8.27
CA LYS A 207 8.40 1.63 -7.55
C LYS A 207 9.55 1.47 -6.56
N VAL A 208 9.82 0.25 -6.10
CA VAL A 208 10.94 -0.05 -5.20
C VAL A 208 12.28 -0.10 -5.96
N GLN A 209 12.25 -0.43 -7.26
CA GLN A 209 13.44 -0.41 -8.12
C GLN A 209 14.15 0.95 -8.11
N ASP A 210 13.40 2.04 -7.96
CA ASP A 210 13.95 3.39 -7.93
C ASP A 210 14.79 3.68 -6.66
N PHE A 211 14.61 2.92 -5.57
CA PHE A 211 15.14 3.26 -4.24
C PHE A 211 16.23 2.32 -3.70
N GLN A 212 16.20 1.02 -3.99
CA GLN A 212 17.04 0.03 -3.29
C GLN A 212 18.07 -0.71 -4.16
N GLY A 213 18.22 -0.35 -5.44
CA GLY A 213 19.26 -0.90 -6.31
C GLY A 213 19.31 -2.44 -6.35
N ASN A 214 20.51 -3.01 -6.44
CA ASN A 214 20.76 -4.46 -6.55
C ASN A 214 20.77 -5.22 -5.19
N LEU A 215 20.47 -4.57 -4.06
CA LEU A 215 20.70 -5.15 -2.72
C LEU A 215 19.85 -6.39 -2.39
N TRP A 216 18.72 -6.58 -3.05
CA TRP A 216 17.81 -7.70 -2.82
C TRP A 216 18.03 -8.87 -3.81
N LYS A 217 19.08 -8.81 -4.65
CA LYS A 217 19.40 -9.81 -5.68
C LYS A 217 20.27 -10.97 -5.20
N THR A 218 20.61 -11.03 -3.91
CA THR A 218 21.26 -12.21 -3.33
C THR A 218 20.22 -13.30 -3.07
N SER A 219 20.48 -14.52 -3.54
CA SER A 219 19.55 -15.66 -3.47
C SER A 219 19.12 -16.03 -2.05
N ASP A 220 19.95 -15.70 -1.06
CA ASP A 220 19.71 -16.00 0.36
C ASP A 220 18.96 -14.86 1.08
N SER A 221 18.61 -13.79 0.37
CA SER A 221 17.84 -12.69 0.93
C SER A 221 16.40 -13.12 1.21
N PRO A 222 15.84 -12.83 2.40
CA PRO A 222 14.42 -13.04 2.68
C PRO A 222 13.49 -12.33 1.69
N ILE A 223 13.93 -11.21 1.10
CA ILE A 223 13.18 -10.48 0.06
C ILE A 223 13.10 -11.34 -1.21
N TRP A 224 14.21 -11.96 -1.63
CA TRP A 224 14.23 -12.86 -2.77
C TRP A 224 13.29 -14.05 -2.58
N GLN A 225 13.29 -14.64 -1.40
CA GLN A 225 12.40 -15.77 -1.07
C GLN A 225 10.91 -15.38 -1.15
N ASN A 226 10.53 -14.20 -0.61
CA ASN A 226 9.16 -13.71 -0.74
C ASN A 226 8.78 -13.42 -2.21
N MET A 227 9.72 -12.90 -3.01
CA MET A 227 9.51 -12.67 -4.45
C MET A 227 9.28 -13.99 -5.22
N CYS A 228 10.07 -15.03 -4.92
CA CYS A 228 9.86 -16.38 -5.44
C CYS A 228 8.49 -16.95 -5.00
N GLY A 229 8.11 -16.73 -3.75
CA GLY A 229 6.82 -17.13 -3.20
C GLY A 229 5.65 -16.49 -3.96
N LEU A 230 5.71 -15.18 -4.19
CA LEU A 230 4.73 -14.45 -5.01
C LEU A 230 4.68 -14.96 -6.45
N LEU A 231 5.84 -15.21 -7.09
CA LEU A 231 5.90 -15.81 -8.42
C LEU A 231 5.20 -17.17 -8.46
N SER A 232 5.44 -18.04 -7.48
CA SER A 232 4.76 -19.35 -7.39
C SER A 232 3.24 -19.19 -7.29
N ILE A 233 2.76 -18.21 -6.53
CA ILE A 233 1.32 -17.90 -6.42
C ILE A 233 0.78 -17.43 -7.76
N PHE A 234 1.44 -16.48 -8.43
CA PHE A 234 0.97 -15.97 -9.72
C PHE A 234 0.90 -17.06 -10.78
N THR A 235 1.86 -17.99 -10.82
CA THR A 235 1.82 -19.14 -11.71
C THR A 235 0.63 -20.06 -11.40
N LYS A 236 0.35 -20.34 -10.13
CA LYS A 236 -0.83 -21.11 -9.74
C LYS A 236 -2.12 -20.43 -10.18
N VAL A 237 -2.23 -19.11 -9.99
CA VAL A 237 -3.39 -18.31 -10.41
C VAL A 237 -3.56 -18.30 -11.92
N LEU A 238 -2.47 -18.23 -12.68
CA LEU A 238 -2.51 -18.23 -14.15
C LEU A 238 -3.04 -19.56 -14.70
N SER A 239 -2.75 -20.68 -14.03
CA SER A 239 -3.17 -22.03 -14.43
C SER A 239 -4.49 -22.50 -13.83
N ASP A 240 -5.18 -21.67 -13.04
CA ASP A 240 -6.42 -22.03 -12.35
C ASP A 240 -7.64 -21.58 -13.18
N ASP A 241 -8.24 -22.51 -13.92
CA ASP A 241 -9.35 -22.28 -14.86
C ASP A 241 -10.65 -21.84 -14.17
N ASP A 242 -10.77 -22.02 -12.85
CA ASP A 242 -11.95 -21.61 -12.07
C ASP A 242 -11.93 -20.12 -11.71
N LEU A 243 -10.81 -19.42 -11.98
CA LEU A 243 -10.65 -17.99 -11.71
C LEU A 243 -11.06 -17.14 -12.92
N LEU A 244 -11.50 -15.90 -12.65
CA LEU A 244 -11.81 -14.94 -13.71
C LEU A 244 -10.59 -14.68 -14.61
N GLN A 245 -10.83 -14.62 -15.93
CA GLN A 245 -9.81 -14.35 -16.95
C GLN A 245 -8.99 -13.08 -16.67
N THR A 246 -9.60 -12.04 -16.09
CA THR A 246 -8.89 -10.81 -15.71
C THR A 246 -7.87 -11.04 -14.60
N VAL A 247 -8.15 -11.95 -13.65
CA VAL A 247 -7.22 -12.33 -12.58
C VAL A 247 -6.06 -13.12 -13.18
N GLN A 248 -6.35 -14.12 -14.00
CA GLN A 248 -5.34 -14.93 -14.69
C GLN A 248 -4.41 -14.09 -15.56
N SER A 249 -4.95 -13.25 -16.46
CA SER A 249 -4.15 -12.39 -17.34
C SER A 249 -3.31 -11.37 -16.57
N THR A 250 -3.84 -10.80 -15.48
CA THR A 250 -3.06 -9.90 -14.61
C THR A 250 -1.93 -10.64 -13.90
N SER A 251 -2.15 -11.88 -13.45
CA SER A 251 -1.08 -12.75 -12.92
C SER A 251 -0.01 -13.05 -13.95
N GLY A 252 -0.38 -13.32 -15.20
CA GLY A 252 0.57 -13.49 -16.31
C GLY A 252 1.49 -12.28 -16.48
N LEU A 253 0.93 -11.06 -16.43
CA LEU A 253 1.71 -9.82 -16.46
C LEU A 253 2.61 -9.67 -15.23
N ALA A 254 2.13 -10.06 -14.05
CA ALA A 254 2.91 -10.02 -12.81
C ALA A 254 4.12 -10.96 -12.88
N ILE A 255 3.96 -12.18 -13.43
CA ILE A 255 5.06 -13.13 -13.62
C ILE A 255 6.16 -12.51 -14.48
N ILE A 256 5.80 -11.95 -15.64
CA ILE A 256 6.76 -11.33 -16.57
C ILE A 256 7.52 -10.20 -15.87
N LEU A 257 6.81 -9.33 -15.16
CA LEU A 257 7.40 -8.20 -14.44
C LEU A 257 8.36 -8.66 -13.33
N PHE A 258 7.97 -9.65 -12.53
CA PHE A 258 8.79 -10.17 -11.43
C PHE A 258 10.05 -10.86 -11.97
N ILE A 259 9.93 -11.71 -12.99
CA ILE A 259 11.10 -12.34 -13.64
C ILE A 259 12.06 -11.27 -14.19
N LYS A 260 11.53 -10.29 -14.94
CA LYS A 260 12.35 -9.20 -15.48
C LYS A 260 13.10 -8.45 -14.37
N THR A 261 12.41 -8.19 -13.26
CA THR A 261 12.97 -7.45 -12.12
C THR A 261 14.05 -8.27 -11.42
N MET A 262 13.75 -9.54 -11.10
CA MET A 262 14.61 -10.44 -10.36
C MET A 262 15.91 -10.79 -11.11
N PHE A 263 15.85 -10.93 -12.44
CA PHE A 263 16.97 -11.46 -13.24
C PHE A 263 17.72 -10.40 -14.08
N HIS A 264 17.66 -9.11 -13.74
CA HIS A 264 18.40 -8.05 -14.45
C HIS A 264 19.87 -7.94 -13.97
N PRO A 265 20.90 -7.86 -14.86
CA PRO A 265 20.83 -7.70 -16.32
C PRO A 265 20.31 -8.94 -17.05
N SER A 266 19.58 -8.70 -18.13
CA SER A 266 18.82 -9.64 -18.99
C SER A 266 19.57 -10.87 -19.53
N GLU A 267 20.85 -11.05 -19.21
CA GLU A 267 21.69 -12.15 -19.66
C GLU A 267 21.26 -13.52 -19.10
N LYS A 268 20.49 -13.57 -18.00
CA LYS A 268 20.04 -14.84 -17.40
C LYS A 268 18.60 -15.24 -17.75
N ILE A 269 17.83 -14.36 -18.36
CA ILE A 269 16.41 -14.62 -18.71
C ILE A 269 16.25 -15.73 -19.77
N PRO A 270 17.09 -15.81 -20.83
CA PRO A 270 16.95 -16.86 -21.85
C PRO A 270 17.09 -18.28 -21.28
N HIS A 271 17.94 -18.47 -20.29
CA HIS A 271 18.19 -19.77 -19.67
C HIS A 271 17.02 -20.28 -18.80
N LEU A 272 16.28 -19.38 -18.14
CA LEU A 272 15.12 -19.73 -17.32
C LEU A 272 13.87 -20.03 -18.14
N CYS A 273 13.67 -19.29 -19.24
CA CYS A 273 12.65 -19.63 -20.23
C CYS A 273 12.96 -20.98 -20.87
N ALA A 274 14.21 -21.24 -21.27
CA ALA A 274 14.59 -22.54 -21.83
C ALA A 274 14.37 -23.72 -20.86
N ALA A 275 14.60 -23.53 -19.55
CA ALA A 275 14.41 -24.56 -18.53
C ALA A 275 12.94 -24.80 -18.15
N SER A 276 12.09 -23.77 -18.20
CA SER A 276 10.65 -23.91 -17.87
C SER A 276 9.83 -24.41 -19.07
N PHE A 277 10.25 -24.11 -20.31
CA PHE A 277 9.57 -24.54 -21.54
C PHE A 277 10.06 -25.89 -22.08
N SER A 278 11.13 -26.48 -21.54
CA SER A 278 11.57 -27.84 -21.93
C SER A 278 10.69 -28.97 -21.38
N GLY A 279 9.73 -28.65 -20.50
CA GLY A 279 8.69 -29.57 -20.02
C GLY A 279 7.37 -29.55 -20.81
N LEU A 280 7.22 -28.65 -21.79
CA LEU A 280 6.04 -28.56 -22.66
C LEU A 280 6.44 -28.92 -24.09
N HIS A 281 6.11 -30.13 -24.50
CA HIS A 281 6.24 -30.53 -25.89
C HIS A 281 5.34 -29.64 -26.79
N GLN A 282 5.99 -29.05 -27.80
CA GLN A 282 5.49 -28.54 -29.09
C GLN A 282 5.07 -27.05 -29.24
N CYS A 283 5.95 -26.34 -29.97
CA CYS A 283 5.73 -25.26 -30.97
C CYS A 283 5.55 -23.78 -30.51
N PRO A 284 5.88 -22.80 -31.38
CA PRO A 284 7.14 -22.61 -32.10
C PRO A 284 7.71 -21.18 -31.94
N ARG A 285 9.05 -21.09 -31.92
CA ARG A 285 10.02 -20.03 -32.36
C ARG A 285 9.63 -18.58 -32.73
N VAL A 286 8.42 -18.07 -32.52
CA VAL A 286 7.97 -16.75 -33.01
C VAL A 286 8.06 -15.66 -31.93
N VAL A 287 8.14 -16.02 -30.65
CA VAL A 287 8.17 -15.02 -29.55
C VAL A 287 9.56 -14.42 -29.33
N TYR A 288 10.63 -15.10 -29.75
CA TYR A 288 12.00 -14.62 -29.53
C TYR A 288 12.43 -13.52 -30.51
N GLU A 289 11.88 -13.47 -31.72
CA GLU A 289 12.25 -12.44 -32.70
C GLU A 289 11.51 -11.10 -32.50
N GLN A 290 10.38 -11.08 -31.79
CA GLN A 290 9.63 -9.84 -31.53
C GLN A 290 10.12 -9.03 -30.32
N LEU A 291 10.97 -9.61 -29.45
CA LEU A 291 11.51 -8.91 -28.28
C LEU A 291 12.88 -8.26 -28.53
N GLN A 292 13.41 -8.37 -29.75
CA GLN A 292 14.77 -7.95 -30.09
C GLN A 292 14.85 -6.85 -31.16
N GLU A 293 13.73 -6.20 -31.52
CA GLU A 293 13.80 -4.97 -32.30
C GLU A 293 14.01 -3.74 -31.38
N PRO A 294 15.12 -3.00 -31.54
CA PRO A 294 15.28 -1.72 -30.89
C PRO A 294 14.48 -0.66 -31.67
N LEU A 295 13.44 -0.10 -31.03
CA LEU A 295 12.81 1.14 -31.49
C LEU A 295 13.81 2.29 -31.35
N LEU A 296 14.57 2.51 -32.42
CA LEU A 296 15.12 3.82 -32.78
C LEU A 296 13.97 4.67 -33.35
N TRP A 297 14.01 5.97 -33.03
CA TRP A 297 13.06 7.09 -33.25
C TRP A 297 12.16 7.42 -32.06
#